data_AF-A0A7V8Z241-F1
#
_entry.id   AF-A0A7V8Z241-F1
#
_cell.length_a   1.000
_cell.length_b   1.000
_cell.length_c   1.000
_cell.angle_alpha   90.00
_cell.angle_beta   90.00
_cell.angle_gamma   90.00
#
_symmetry.space_group_name_H-M   'P 1'
#
loop_
_entity.id
_entity.type
_entity.pdbx_description
1 polymer ?
#
loop_
_entity_poly.entity_id
_entity_poly.type
_entity_poly.pdbx_seq_one_letter_code
_entity_poly.pdbx_strand_id
1 'polypeptide(L)' 'MARSAAEADGRGVEVSITAQGLTTFKSAQVSHLAGLDQRLFSRLTAAEVRQLGTITAKILDGCGIPLPR' A
#
# COMPACT_ATOMS: atom_id res chain seq x y z
N MET A 1 -8.40 -10.88 -8.60
CA MET A 1 -9.33 -10.17 -7.70
C MET A 1 -10.71 -10.76 -7.92
N ALA A 2 -11.39 -11.12 -6.84
CA ALA A 2 -12.78 -11.59 -6.86
C ALA A 2 -13.68 -10.51 -6.25
N ARG A 3 -14.94 -10.46 -6.70
CA ARG A 3 -15.96 -9.54 -6.21
C ARG A 3 -17.18 -10.34 -5.78
N SER A 4 -17.71 -10.07 -4.60
CA SER A 4 -18.93 -10.66 -4.04
C SER A 4 -19.85 -9.55 -3.53
N ALA A 5 -21.16 -9.80 -3.43
CA ALA A 5 -22.06 -8.88 -2.76
C ALA A 5 -21.74 -8.86 -1.25
N ALA A 6 -21.76 -7.69 -0.63
CA ALA A 6 -21.59 -7.58 0.82
C ALA A 6 -22.85 -8.05 1.55
N GLU A 7 -22.68 -8.90 2.57
CA GLU A 7 -23.76 -9.56 3.33
C GLU A 7 -24.66 -8.60 4.12
N ALA A 8 -24.24 -7.34 4.32
CA ALA A 8 -24.92 -6.39 5.22
C ALA A 8 -26.25 -5.85 4.67
N ASP A 9 -26.26 -5.26 3.47
CA ASP A 9 -27.46 -4.63 2.89
C ASP A 9 -27.59 -4.81 1.36
N GLY A 10 -26.71 -5.63 0.76
CA GLY A 10 -26.69 -5.91 -0.68
C GLY A 10 -26.27 -4.73 -1.57
N ARG A 11 -25.95 -3.56 -1.00
CA ARG A 11 -25.49 -2.37 -1.76
C ARG A 11 -23.97 -2.30 -1.84
N GLY A 12 -23.28 -2.98 -0.94
CA GLY A 12 -21.82 -3.10 -0.94
C GLY A 12 -21.31 -4.21 -1.85
N VAL A 13 -20.06 -4.07 -2.31
CA VAL A 13 -19.30 -5.12 -2.98
C VAL A 13 -18.08 -5.43 -2.14
N GLU A 14 -17.96 -6.67 -1.69
CA GLU A 14 -16.74 -7.18 -1.09
C GLU A 14 -15.72 -7.52 -2.19
N VAL A 15 -14.48 -7.10 -1.97
CA VAL A 15 -13.37 -7.35 -2.88
C VAL A 15 -12.33 -8.19 -2.16
N SER A 16 -12.01 -9.35 -2.71
CA SER A 16 -10.97 -10.23 -2.17
C SER A 16 -9.85 -10.48 -3.17
N ILE A 17 -8.65 -10.67 -2.63
CA ILE A 17 -7.50 -11.13 -3.42
C ILE A 17 -7.69 -12.62 -3.67
N THR A 18 -7.65 -13.02 -4.93
CA THR A 18 -7.73 -14.43 -5.32
C THR A 18 -6.44 -15.16 -4.95
N ALA A 19 -6.48 -16.49 -4.82
CA ALA A 19 -5.27 -17.30 -4.60
C ALA A 19 -4.19 -17.01 -5.65
N GLN A 20 -4.57 -16.92 -6.93
CA GLN A 20 -3.65 -16.54 -8.01
C GLN A 20 -3.10 -15.11 -7.81
N GLY A 21 -3.94 -14.16 -7.44
CA GLY A 21 -3.52 -12.78 -7.18
C GLY A 21 -2.53 -12.69 -6.01
N LEU A 22 -2.72 -13.51 -4.97
CA LEU A 22 -1.78 -13.61 -3.86
C LEU A 22 -0.43 -14.20 -4.30
N THR A 23 -0.44 -15.22 -5.15
CA THR A 23 0.78 -15.78 -5.74
C THR A 23 1.53 -14.75 -6.57
N THR A 24 0.83 -14.00 -7.43
CA THR A 24 1.42 -12.91 -8.23
C THR A 24 1.97 -11.80 -7.34
N PHE A 25 1.25 -11.41 -6.29
CA PHE A 25 1.72 -10.42 -5.34
C PHE A 25 3.03 -10.87 -4.66
N LYS A 26 3.08 -12.12 -4.18
CA LYS A 26 4.27 -12.69 -3.55
C LYS A 26 5.45 -12.77 -4.51
N SER A 27 5.24 -13.17 -5.75
CA SER A 27 6.34 -13.26 -6.73
C SER A 27 6.88 -11.88 -7.12
N ALA A 28 6.02 -10.86 -7.21
CA ALA A 28 6.43 -9.50 -7.50
C ALA A 28 7.04 -8.76 -6.29
N GLN A 29 6.74 -9.19 -5.06
CA GLN A 29 7.18 -8.51 -3.84
C GLN A 29 8.70 -8.34 -3.77
N VAL A 30 9.45 -9.41 -4.09
CA VAL A 30 10.91 -9.40 -3.99
C VAL A 30 11.54 -8.38 -4.94
N SER A 31 11.16 -8.40 -6.23
CA SER A 31 11.69 -7.48 -7.23
C SER A 31 11.21 -6.03 -6.99
N HIS A 32 9.98 -5.87 -6.50
CA HIS A 32 9.46 -4.55 -6.13
C HIS A 32 10.24 -3.93 -4.96
N LEU A 33 10.45 -4.67 -3.87
CA LEU A 33 11.21 -4.19 -2.71
C LEU A 33 12.66 -3.89 -3.07
N ALA A 34 13.31 -4.73 -3.87
CA ALA A 34 14.66 -4.45 -4.37
C ALA A 34 14.72 -3.16 -5.19
N GLY A 35 13.71 -2.92 -6.04
CA GLY A 35 13.59 -1.68 -6.80
C GLY A 35 13.37 -0.44 -5.92
N LEU A 36 12.57 -0.54 -4.86
CA LEU A 36 12.39 0.54 -3.89
C LEU A 36 13.67 0.83 -3.11
N ASP A 37 14.38 -0.21 -2.68
CA ASP A 37 15.64 -0.05 -1.97
C ASP A 37 16.69 0.66 -2.85
N GLN A 38 16.89 0.17 -4.08
CA GLN A 38 17.85 0.74 -5.02
C GLN A 38 17.56 2.21 -5.36
N ARG A 39 16.28 2.58 -5.49
CA ARG A 39 15.89 3.92 -5.99
C ARG A 39 15.69 4.94 -4.89
N LEU A 40 15.28 4.51 -3.70
CA LEU A 40 14.86 5.38 -2.61
C LEU A 40 15.64 5.09 -1.33
N PHE A 41 15.47 3.91 -0.73
CA PHE A 41 15.91 3.70 0.65
C PHE A 41 17.43 3.60 0.81
N SER A 42 18.15 3.06 -0.17
CA SER A 42 19.62 3.04 -0.17
C SER A 42 20.28 4.43 -0.21
N ARG A 43 19.52 5.47 -0.57
CA ARG A 43 20.00 6.86 -0.68
C ARG A 43 19.66 7.71 0.53
N LEU A 44 18.89 7.18 1.48
CA LEU A 44 18.38 7.92 2.62
C LEU A 44 18.86 7.26 3.91
N THR A 45 19.29 8.09 4.84
CA THR A 45 19.49 7.66 6.23
C THR A 45 18.14 7.33 6.87
N ALA A 46 18.18 6.54 7.95
CA ALA A 46 16.98 6.24 8.72
C ALA A 46 16.26 7.51 9.24
N ALA A 47 17.00 8.59 9.52
CA ALA A 47 16.43 9.86 9.93
C ALA A 47 15.66 10.54 8.80
N GLU A 48 16.23 10.57 7.60
CA GLU A 48 15.59 11.14 6.42
C GLU A 48 14.34 10.35 6.00
N VAL A 49 14.35 9.02 6.11
CA VAL A 49 13.15 8.20 5.88
C VAL A 49 12.02 8.57 6.84
N ARG A 50 12.32 8.76 8.13
CA ARG A 50 11.32 9.22 9.12
C ARG A 50 10.79 10.62 8.80
N GLN A 51 11.68 11.52 8.37
CA GLN A 51 11.30 12.88 7.98
C GLN A 51 10.40 12.87 6.73
N LEU A 52 10.74 12.06 5.72
CA LEU A 52 9.93 11.86 4.52
C LEU A 52 8.53 11.33 4.87
N GLY A 53 8.44 10.36 5.80
CA GLY A 53 7.16 9.87 6.31
C GLY A 53 6.33 10.99 6.98
N THR A 54 6.99 11.82 7.80
CA THR A 54 6.34 12.96 8.48
C THR A 54 5.80 13.99 7.50
N ILE A 55 6.58 14.33 6.46
CA ILE A 55 6.18 15.31 5.44
C ILE A 55 5.03 14.75 4.60
N THR A 56 5.14 13.50 4.17
CA THR A 56 4.09 12.82 3.39
C THR A 56 2.77 12.77 4.16
N ALA A 57 2.81 12.46 5.45
CA ALA A 57 1.63 12.45 6.31
C ALA A 57 0.93 13.82 6.34
N LYS A 58 1.68 14.90 6.56
CA LYS A 58 1.13 16.27 6.56
C LYS A 58 0.48 16.66 5.23
N ILE A 59 1.06 16.22 4.11
CA ILE A 59 0.50 16.46 2.78
C ILE A 59 -0.83 15.71 2.63
N LEU A 60 -0.88 14.43 3.02
CA LEU A 60 -2.08 13.60 2.92
C LEU A 60 -3.21 14.10 3.83
N ASP A 61 -2.88 14.54 5.05
CA ASP A 61 -3.81 15.18 5.97
C ASP A 61 -4.42 16.45 5.34
N GLY A 62 -3.58 17.28 4.69
CA GLY A 62 -4.02 18.48 3.97
C GLY A 62 -4.89 18.18 2.74
N CYS A 63 -4.73 17.00 2.12
CA CYS A 63 -5.55 16.54 1.01
C CYS A 63 -6.88 15.89 1.44
N GLY A 64 -7.14 15.76 2.75
CA GLY A 64 -8.32 15.07 3.26
C GLY A 64 -8.32 13.56 3.01
N ILE A 65 -7.15 12.97 2.76
CA ILE A 65 -6.98 11.52 2.60
C ILE A 65 -6.64 10.96 4.00
N PRO A 66 -7.56 10.22 4.66
CA PRO A 66 -7.27 9.65 5.96
C PRO A 66 -6.15 8.62 5.84
N LEU A 67 -5.09 8.80 6.64
CA LEU A 67 -4.04 7.80 6.75
C LEU A 67 -4.60 6.51 7.39
N PRO A 68 -4.28 5.32 6.86
CA PRO A 68 -4.59 4.08 7.55
C PRO A 68 -3.88 4.08 8.90
N ARG A 69 -4.65 3.81 9.97
CA ARG A 69 -4.15 3.71 11.36
C ARG A 69 -3.32 2.44 11.56
#